data_AF-A0A9E6E5Z6-F1
#
_entry.id   AF-A0A9E6E5Z6-F1
#
_cell.length_a   1.000
_cell.length_b   1.000
_cell.length_c   1.000
_cell.angle_alpha   90.00
_cell.angle_beta   90.00
_cell.angle_gamma   90.00
#
_symmetry.space_group_name_H-M   'P 1'
#
loop_
_entity.id
_entity.type
_entity.pdbx_description
1 polymer ?
#
loop_
_entity_poly.entity_id
_entity_poly.type
_entity_poly.pdbx_seq_one_letter_code
_entity_poly.pdbx_strand_id
1 'polypeptide(L)'
;MSQLLSAIPLTSLNGVGAKVAEKLAKVGLNSVQDLLFHLPLRYEDRTRVYPIVKLHAGLWAAVQGKIMSVDTLFGKRKMLSVKISDGNGTITLRFFNFTAGMKNNFAEGKTIHAYGEVKRGSFGLEIVHPDYKFYAPNQPNEVEQNLTPVYPTTDGLRQITLRNLTDQALELIDKAAVQELLPSGLYNQQVSLAQALHTIHRPTPNIDLQAFDEGKHPAQIRLIMEELLAQNLSMLSVRSKGQQDVALPLSERNQLKQQLLDQ
;
A
#
# COMPACT_ATOMS: atom_id res chain seq x y z
N MET A 1 -29.20 0.43 -12.07
CA MET A 1 -28.30 -0.51 -12.77
C MET A 1 -26.97 -0.48 -12.05
N SER A 2 -26.63 -1.52 -11.27
CA SER A 2 -25.30 -1.62 -10.65
C SER A 2 -24.29 -1.89 -11.77
N GLN A 3 -23.49 -0.89 -12.12
CA GLN A 3 -22.33 -1.15 -12.98
C GLN A 3 -21.35 -2.02 -12.18
N LEU A 4 -20.92 -3.13 -12.77
CA LEU A 4 -19.86 -3.95 -12.20
C LEU A 4 -18.57 -3.13 -12.19
N LEU A 5 -17.90 -3.04 -11.04
CA LEU A 5 -16.66 -2.28 -10.88
C LEU A 5 -15.54 -2.80 -11.81
N SER A 6 -15.60 -4.08 -12.20
CA SER A 6 -14.71 -4.69 -13.21
C SER A 6 -14.90 -4.13 -14.62
N ALA A 7 -16.08 -3.58 -14.93
CA ALA A 7 -16.37 -2.99 -16.24
C ALA A 7 -16.00 -1.50 -16.32
N ILE A 8 -15.65 -0.87 -15.19
CA ILE A 8 -15.27 0.55 -15.16
C ILE A 8 -13.77 0.65 -15.46
N PRO A 9 -13.37 1.23 -16.61
CA PRO A 9 -11.96 1.34 -16.98
C PRO A 9 -11.26 2.40 -16.13
N LEU A 10 -9.97 2.21 -15.84
CA LEU A 10 -9.20 3.19 -15.04
C LEU A 10 -9.11 4.58 -15.68
N THR A 11 -9.28 4.69 -17.00
CA THR A 11 -9.30 5.97 -17.72
C THR A 11 -10.47 6.87 -17.35
N SER A 12 -11.50 6.35 -16.66
CA SER A 12 -12.57 7.18 -16.11
C SER A 12 -12.17 7.90 -14.81
N LEU A 13 -11.07 7.51 -14.18
CA LEU A 13 -10.56 8.14 -12.96
C LEU A 13 -9.75 9.39 -13.28
N ASN A 14 -9.90 10.41 -12.44
CA ASN A 14 -9.16 11.65 -12.58
C ASN A 14 -7.67 11.40 -12.40
N GLY A 15 -6.87 11.94 -13.33
CA GLY A 15 -5.42 11.77 -13.36
C GLY A 15 -4.93 10.54 -14.14
N VAL A 16 -5.83 9.74 -14.72
CA VAL A 16 -5.46 8.60 -15.58
C VAL A 16 -5.55 8.97 -17.07
N GLY A 17 -4.49 9.58 -17.59
CA GLY A 17 -4.27 9.70 -19.03
C GLY A 17 -3.67 8.43 -19.64
N ALA A 18 -3.55 8.39 -20.98
CA ALA A 18 -3.02 7.23 -21.72
C ALA A 18 -1.70 6.68 -21.16
N LYS A 19 -0.72 7.56 -20.88
CA LYS A 19 0.58 7.16 -20.31
C LYS A 19 0.49 6.56 -18.89
N VAL A 20 -0.47 7.02 -18.09
CA VAL A 20 -0.68 6.49 -16.74
C VAL A 20 -1.40 5.15 -16.83
N ALA A 21 -2.40 5.03 -17.72
CA ALA A 21 -3.07 3.77 -18.00
C ALA A 21 -2.09 2.68 -18.47
N GLU A 22 -1.17 2.99 -19.39
CA GLU A 22 -0.12 2.05 -19.82
C GLU A 22 0.75 1.55 -18.66
N LYS A 23 1.07 2.43 -17.71
CA LYS A 23 1.87 2.06 -16.52
C LYS A 23 1.08 1.23 -15.53
N LEU A 24 -0.22 1.52 -15.35
CA LEU A 24 -1.13 0.74 -14.52
C LEU A 24 -1.31 -0.67 -15.11
N ALA A 25 -1.47 -0.79 -16.42
CA ALA A 25 -1.56 -2.07 -17.10
C ALA A 25 -0.29 -2.94 -16.92
N LYS A 26 0.90 -2.32 -16.86
CA LYS A 26 2.16 -3.03 -16.57
C LYS A 26 2.21 -3.68 -15.19
N VAL A 27 1.43 -3.19 -14.23
CA VAL A 27 1.26 -3.79 -12.89
C VAL A 27 -0.04 -4.60 -12.78
N GLY A 28 -0.68 -4.93 -13.91
CA GLY A 28 -1.88 -5.77 -13.98
C GLY A 28 -3.19 -5.03 -13.70
N LEU A 29 -3.18 -3.69 -13.62
CA LEU A 29 -4.36 -2.90 -13.26
C LEU A 29 -5.03 -2.33 -14.51
N ASN A 30 -6.25 -2.78 -14.81
CA ASN A 30 -7.02 -2.39 -16.00
C ASN A 30 -8.40 -1.79 -15.66
N SER A 31 -8.98 -2.20 -14.53
CA SER A 31 -10.29 -1.78 -14.05
C SER A 31 -10.25 -1.19 -12.64
N VAL A 32 -11.32 -0.52 -12.23
CA VAL A 32 -11.51 -0.05 -10.85
C VAL A 32 -11.47 -1.20 -9.85
N GLN A 33 -12.02 -2.37 -10.22
CA GLN A 33 -11.92 -3.57 -9.39
C GLN A 33 -10.46 -3.98 -9.18
N ASP A 34 -9.64 -4.04 -10.23
CA ASP A 34 -8.23 -4.42 -10.09
C ASP A 34 -7.51 -3.48 -9.12
N LEU A 35 -7.83 -2.19 -9.17
CA LEU A 35 -7.24 -1.17 -8.29
C LEU A 35 -7.67 -1.34 -6.81
N LEU A 36 -8.91 -1.76 -6.54
CA LEU A 36 -9.37 -2.11 -5.19
C LEU A 36 -8.71 -3.40 -4.67
N PHE A 37 -8.32 -4.31 -5.55
CA PHE A 37 -7.58 -5.53 -5.16
C PHE A 37 -6.06 -5.36 -5.28
N HIS A 38 -5.58 -4.16 -5.61
CA HIS A 38 -4.16 -3.81 -5.55
C HIS A 38 -3.76 -3.46 -4.12
N LEU A 39 -3.66 -4.48 -3.28
CA LEU A 39 -3.53 -4.30 -1.83
C LEU A 39 -2.17 -3.67 -1.44
N PRO A 40 -2.11 -2.84 -0.38
CA PRO A 40 -0.86 -2.31 0.14
C PRO A 40 0.09 -3.43 0.62
N LEU A 41 1.40 -3.24 0.43
CA LEU A 41 2.46 -4.13 0.94
C LEU A 41 2.78 -3.87 2.41
N ARG A 42 2.65 -2.62 2.84
CA ARG A 42 2.93 -2.16 4.21
C ARG A 42 2.22 -0.83 4.45
N TYR A 43 2.23 -0.39 5.71
CA TYR A 43 1.69 0.89 6.13
C TYR A 43 2.77 1.73 6.80
N GLU A 44 2.70 3.03 6.58
CA GLU A 44 3.60 4.01 7.16
C GLU A 44 2.80 4.91 8.12
N ASP A 45 3.20 4.97 9.38
CA ASP A 45 2.56 5.86 10.35
C ASP A 45 3.02 7.30 10.12
N ARG A 46 2.16 8.08 9.44
CA ARG A 46 2.30 9.53 9.22
C ARG A 46 1.23 10.33 9.97
N THR A 47 0.58 9.69 10.95
CA THR A 47 -0.56 10.24 11.68
C THR A 47 -0.12 11.15 12.83
N ARG A 48 1.19 11.15 13.12
CA ARG A 48 1.80 11.88 14.24
C ARG A 48 3.09 12.52 13.81
N VAL A 49 3.31 13.76 14.26
CA VAL A 49 4.60 14.44 14.12
C VAL A 49 5.41 14.21 15.39
N TYR A 50 6.62 13.68 15.22
CA TYR A 50 7.55 13.44 16.30
C TYR A 50 8.39 14.70 16.57
N PRO A 51 8.52 15.12 17.84
CA PRO A 51 9.50 16.14 18.22
C PRO A 51 10.91 15.68 17.83
N ILE A 52 11.69 16.57 17.21
CA ILE A 52 13.01 16.23 16.67
C ILE A 52 13.95 15.72 17.77
N VAL A 53 13.83 16.27 18.98
CA VAL A 53 14.62 15.88 20.16
C VAL A 53 14.37 14.43 20.61
N LYS A 54 13.22 13.83 20.27
CA LYS A 54 12.87 12.45 20.65
C LYS A 54 13.29 11.41 19.61
N LEU A 55 13.88 11.84 18.50
CA LEU A 55 14.25 10.95 17.42
C LEU A 55 15.53 10.17 17.77
N HIS A 56 15.59 8.93 17.30
CA HIS A 56 16.79 8.09 17.34
C HIS A 56 16.98 7.41 15.99
N ALA A 57 18.21 6.96 15.71
CA ALA A 57 18.50 6.25 14.48
C ALA A 57 17.69 4.94 14.38
N GLY A 58 17.28 4.59 13.16
CA GLY A 58 16.44 3.43 12.85
C GLY A 58 14.93 3.68 12.96
N LEU A 59 14.51 4.83 13.53
CA LEU A 59 13.09 5.18 13.63
C LEU A 59 12.59 5.75 12.29
N TRP A 60 11.45 5.27 11.82
CA TRP A 60 10.68 5.94 10.76
C TRP A 60 9.74 6.96 11.41
N ALA A 61 9.89 8.24 11.07
CA ALA A 61 9.13 9.30 11.72
C ALA A 61 8.75 10.42 10.75
N ALA A 62 7.57 10.99 10.97
CA ALA A 62 7.18 12.28 10.44
C ALA A 62 7.71 13.37 11.37
N VAL A 63 8.38 14.36 10.78
CA VAL A 63 8.98 15.50 11.48
C VAL A 63 8.53 16.78 10.80
N GLN A 64 8.39 17.84 11.59
CA GLN A 64 8.04 19.15 11.07
C GLN A 64 8.99 20.20 11.63
N GLY A 65 9.44 21.11 10.79
CA GLY A 65 10.33 22.18 11.22
C GLY A 65 10.46 23.29 10.20
N LYS A 66 11.01 24.42 10.65
CA LYS A 66 11.43 25.52 9.77
C LYS A 66 12.77 25.20 9.16
N ILE A 67 12.93 25.53 7.88
CA ILE A 67 14.21 25.44 7.19
C ILE A 67 15.14 26.51 7.73
N MET A 68 16.27 26.06 8.28
CA MET A 68 17.31 26.89 8.87
C MET A 68 18.44 27.19 7.90
N SER A 69 18.83 26.21 7.06
CA SER A 69 19.84 26.39 6.03
C SER A 69 19.63 25.44 4.87
N VAL A 70 20.07 25.85 3.68
CA VAL A 70 20.00 25.06 2.44
C VAL A 70 21.35 25.09 1.73
N ASP A 71 22.11 24.01 1.89
CA ASP A 71 23.49 23.91 1.43
C ASP A 71 23.62 22.90 0.30
N THR A 72 24.37 23.27 -0.74
CA THR A 72 24.79 22.31 -1.77
C THR A 72 26.20 21.85 -1.43
N LEU A 73 26.34 20.60 -0.99
CA LEU A 73 27.64 20.03 -0.65
C LEU A 73 28.23 19.33 -1.87
N PHE A 74 29.51 19.61 -2.12
CA PHE A 74 30.29 19.05 -3.22
C PHE A 74 31.32 18.09 -2.64
N GLY A 75 30.90 16.84 -2.39
CA GLY A 75 31.78 15.73 -2.03
C GLY A 75 32.05 14.81 -3.23
N LYS A 76 32.27 13.51 -2.99
CA LYS A 76 32.34 12.49 -4.06
C LYS A 76 31.12 12.51 -4.99
N ARG A 77 29.95 12.85 -4.45
CA ARG A 77 28.72 13.11 -5.18
C ARG A 77 28.11 14.41 -4.68
N LYS A 78 27.56 15.20 -5.61
CA LYS A 78 26.80 16.42 -5.29
C LYS A 78 25.54 16.05 -4.51
N MET A 79 25.25 16.79 -3.45
CA MET A 79 24.09 16.54 -2.59
C MET A 79 23.51 17.86 -2.05
N LEU A 80 22.19 17.89 -1.89
CA LEU A 80 21.48 18.97 -1.22
C LEU A 80 21.29 18.59 0.25
N SER A 81 21.69 19.48 1.14
CA SER A 81 21.53 19.36 2.59
C SER A 81 20.62 20.47 3.07
N VAL A 82 19.48 20.11 3.65
CA VAL A 82 18.49 21.06 4.18
C VAL A 82 18.41 20.83 5.68
N LYS A 83 18.88 21.79 6.48
CA LYS A 83 18.77 21.70 7.94
C LYS A 83 17.44 22.28 8.38
N ILE A 84 16.69 21.52 9.19
CA ILE A 84 15.40 21.97 9.73
C ILE A 84 15.43 21.96 11.25
N SER A 85 14.63 22.83 11.87
CA SER A 85 14.47 22.95 13.32
C SER A 85 12.99 23.05 13.70
N ASP A 86 12.59 22.32 14.74
CA ASP A 86 11.27 22.45 15.39
C ASP A 86 11.31 23.42 16.59
N GLY A 87 12.45 24.06 16.82
CA GLY A 87 12.73 24.94 17.97
C GLY A 87 13.44 24.23 19.13
N ASN A 88 13.27 22.91 19.27
CA ASN A 88 13.86 22.12 20.37
C ASN A 88 14.96 21.17 19.89
N GLY A 89 15.01 20.87 18.60
CA GLY A 89 16.04 20.02 17.99
C GLY A 89 16.23 20.35 16.51
N THR A 90 17.29 19.80 15.93
CA THR A 90 17.57 19.95 14.49
C THR A 90 17.82 18.61 13.83
N ILE A 91 17.34 18.46 12.61
CA ILE A 91 17.59 17.29 11.77
C ILE A 91 17.94 17.74 10.35
N THR A 92 18.77 16.97 9.65
CA THR A 92 19.18 17.27 8.28
C THR A 92 18.43 16.41 7.27
N LEU A 93 17.76 17.02 6.30
CA LEU A 93 17.19 16.33 5.16
C LEU A 93 18.22 16.30 4.03
N ARG A 94 18.48 15.12 3.47
CA ARG A 94 19.51 14.91 2.46
C ARG A 94 18.94 14.40 1.15
N PHE A 95 19.37 15.00 0.04
CA PHE A 95 18.97 14.57 -1.30
C PHE A 95 20.20 14.40 -2.21
N PHE A 96 20.40 13.18 -2.74
CA PHE A 96 21.46 12.89 -3.71
C PHE A 96 21.03 13.09 -5.17
N ASN A 97 19.72 13.14 -5.41
CA ASN A 97 19.08 13.43 -6.68
C ASN A 97 18.14 14.62 -6.46
N PHE A 98 18.51 15.79 -6.98
CA PHE A 98 17.70 17.00 -6.89
C PHE A 98 17.86 17.86 -8.13
N THR A 99 16.79 18.58 -8.48
CA THR A 99 16.77 19.54 -9.58
C THR A 99 17.00 20.96 -9.07
N ALA A 100 17.32 21.90 -9.96
CA ALA A 100 17.40 23.32 -9.60
C ALA A 100 16.08 23.85 -9.03
N GLY A 101 14.94 23.47 -9.64
CA GLY A 101 13.62 23.85 -9.14
C GLY A 101 13.33 23.30 -7.74
N MET A 102 13.76 22.08 -7.45
CA MET A 102 13.67 21.52 -6.11
C MET A 102 14.49 22.35 -5.11
N LYS A 103 15.76 22.65 -5.40
CA LYS A 103 16.60 23.52 -4.56
C LYS A 103 15.93 24.87 -4.29
N ASN A 104 15.40 25.52 -5.32
CA ASN A 104 14.78 26.85 -5.20
C ASN A 104 13.48 26.82 -4.36
N ASN A 105 12.81 25.67 -4.28
CA ASN A 105 11.63 25.52 -3.42
C ASN A 105 12.00 25.47 -1.94
N PHE A 106 13.15 24.88 -1.60
CA PHE A 106 13.74 24.92 -0.26
C PHE A 106 14.31 26.31 0.00
N ALA A 107 13.53 27.16 0.66
CA ALA A 107 13.95 28.49 1.09
C ALA A 107 13.93 28.57 2.61
N GLU A 108 14.90 29.28 3.19
CA GLU A 108 14.97 29.52 4.63
C GLU A 108 13.69 30.17 5.15
N GLY A 109 13.31 29.83 6.37
CA GLY A 109 12.08 30.29 7.02
C GLY A 109 10.81 29.54 6.60
N LYS A 110 10.80 28.80 5.48
CA LYS A 110 9.65 27.95 5.13
C LYS A 110 9.52 26.77 6.10
N THR A 111 8.28 26.40 6.40
CA THR A 111 7.98 25.20 7.19
C THR A 111 7.85 24.00 6.26
N ILE A 112 8.48 22.90 6.65
CA ILE A 112 8.43 21.64 5.93
C ILE A 112 8.01 20.51 6.87
N HIS A 113 7.19 19.61 6.34
CA HIS A 113 6.90 18.31 6.92
C HIS A 113 7.66 17.28 6.09
N ALA A 114 8.43 16.44 6.75
CA ALA A 114 9.22 15.39 6.13
C ALA A 114 8.95 14.06 6.83
N TYR A 115 8.89 12.98 6.06
CA TYR A 115 8.77 11.62 6.55
C TYR A 115 9.88 10.75 5.97
N GLY A 116 10.49 9.93 6.82
CA GLY A 116 11.42 8.89 6.38
C GLY A 116 12.18 8.27 7.54
N GLU A 117 13.10 7.39 7.19
CA GLU A 117 13.99 6.72 8.13
C GLU A 117 15.02 7.71 8.70
N VAL A 118 15.03 7.86 10.01
CA VAL A 118 16.04 8.63 10.74
C VAL A 118 17.33 7.83 10.81
N LYS A 119 18.40 8.40 10.28
CA LYS A 119 19.76 7.85 10.27
C LYS A 119 20.71 8.73 11.06
N ARG A 120 21.85 8.15 11.42
CA ARG A 120 22.94 8.90 12.04
C ARG A 120 23.93 9.34 10.96
N GLY A 121 23.99 10.65 10.76
CA GLY A 121 24.93 11.32 9.88
C GLY A 121 26.17 11.85 10.60
N SER A 122 27.08 12.43 9.84
CA SER A 122 28.31 13.06 10.38
C SER A 122 28.04 14.24 11.31
N PHE A 123 26.91 14.93 11.13
CA PHE A 123 26.57 16.16 11.85
C PHE A 123 25.29 16.04 12.70
N GLY A 124 24.92 14.80 13.06
CA GLY A 124 23.71 14.52 13.85
C GLY A 124 22.72 13.62 13.11
N LEU A 125 21.45 13.72 13.46
CA LEU A 125 20.40 12.94 12.81
C LEU A 125 20.11 13.48 11.42
N GLU A 126 19.77 12.57 10.51
CA GLU A 126 19.41 12.91 9.14
C GLU A 126 18.32 12.00 8.59
N ILE A 127 17.59 12.49 7.59
CA ILE A 127 16.69 11.68 6.78
C ILE A 127 17.15 11.78 5.34
N VAL A 128 17.46 10.63 4.72
CA VAL A 128 17.93 10.54 3.34
C VAL A 128 16.73 10.30 2.43
N HIS A 129 16.58 11.15 1.41
CA HIS A 129 15.45 11.12 0.48
C HIS A 129 14.09 11.03 1.18
N PRO A 130 13.77 11.96 2.10
CA PRO A 130 12.46 11.99 2.73
C PRO A 130 11.37 12.26 1.70
N ASP A 131 10.18 11.73 1.96
CA ASP A 131 8.96 12.29 1.41
C ASP A 131 8.68 13.61 2.13
N TYR A 132 8.33 14.67 1.40
CA TYR A 132 8.13 15.97 2.01
C TYR A 132 6.98 16.77 1.39
N LYS A 133 6.39 17.65 2.21
CA LYS A 133 5.40 18.66 1.82
C LYS A 133 5.77 19.98 2.48
N PHE A 134 5.59 21.10 1.78
CA PHE A 134 5.74 22.43 2.37
C PHE A 134 4.39 22.85 2.96
N TYR A 135 4.42 23.49 4.12
CA TYR A 135 3.22 24.07 4.74
C TYR A 135 3.27 25.59 4.65
N ALA A 136 2.11 26.19 4.37
CA ALA A 136 1.95 27.63 4.51
C ALA A 136 1.95 28.00 6.00
N PRO A 137 2.43 29.21 6.38
CA PRO A 137 2.57 29.63 7.77
C PRO A 137 1.29 29.56 8.64
N ASN A 138 0.11 29.59 8.00
CA ASN A 138 -1.20 29.62 8.65
C ASN A 138 -2.09 28.41 8.35
N GLN A 139 -1.54 27.33 7.77
CA GLN A 139 -2.30 26.10 7.62
C GLN A 139 -2.12 25.22 8.86
N PRO A 140 -3.19 24.65 9.41
CA PRO A 140 -3.07 23.67 10.48
C PRO A 140 -2.20 22.51 10.02
N ASN A 141 -1.51 21.88 10.98
CA ASN A 141 -0.74 20.66 10.72
C ASN A 141 -1.72 19.53 10.38
N GLU A 142 -2.08 19.40 9.10
CA GLU A 142 -2.82 18.27 8.60
C GLU A 142 -1.89 17.07 8.60
N VAL A 143 -1.91 16.31 9.70
CA VAL A 143 -1.41 14.94 9.75
C VAL A 143 -2.38 14.05 9.00
N GLU A 144 -1.86 12.95 8.45
CA GLU A 144 -2.70 11.96 7.78
C GLU A 144 -3.65 11.34 8.82
N GLN A 145 -4.94 11.24 8.50
CA GLN A 145 -5.96 10.70 9.43
C GLN A 145 -5.88 9.17 9.55
N ASN A 146 -5.29 8.53 8.55
CA ASN A 146 -5.13 7.09 8.43
C ASN A 146 -3.64 6.76 8.29
N LEU A 147 -3.27 5.51 8.58
CA LEU A 147 -1.93 5.06 8.24
C LEU A 147 -1.78 5.09 6.71
N THR A 148 -0.62 5.51 6.24
CA THR A 148 -0.38 5.74 4.82
C THR A 148 -0.03 4.41 4.13
N PRO A 149 -0.85 3.90 3.21
CA PRO A 149 -0.53 2.66 2.50
C PRO A 149 0.62 2.86 1.51
N VAL A 150 1.44 1.82 1.40
CA VAL A 150 2.49 1.70 0.38
C VAL A 150 2.15 0.54 -0.54
N TYR A 151 1.94 0.84 -1.80
CA TYR A 151 1.52 -0.13 -2.80
C TYR A 151 2.70 -0.72 -3.57
N PRO A 152 2.56 -1.94 -4.13
CA PRO A 152 3.45 -2.38 -5.19
C PRO A 152 3.41 -1.38 -6.36
N THR A 153 4.56 -1.06 -6.94
CA THR A 153 4.65 -0.06 -8.01
C THR A 153 5.73 -0.42 -9.03
N THR A 154 5.72 0.27 -10.17
CA THR A 154 6.72 0.17 -11.25
C THR A 154 7.33 1.52 -11.55
N ASP A 155 8.38 1.55 -12.37
CA ASP A 155 9.06 2.80 -12.71
C ASP A 155 8.11 3.83 -13.35
N GLY A 156 8.23 5.07 -12.89
CA GLY A 156 7.38 6.17 -13.31
C GLY A 156 5.93 6.13 -12.79
N LEU A 157 5.56 5.20 -11.90
CA LEU A 157 4.30 5.22 -11.17
C LEU A 157 4.55 5.56 -9.69
N ARG A 158 4.04 6.71 -9.23
CA ARG A 158 4.33 7.23 -7.90
C ARG A 158 3.29 6.74 -6.88
N GLN A 159 3.72 6.57 -5.63
CA GLN A 159 2.84 6.19 -4.51
C GLN A 159 1.67 7.16 -4.34
N ILE A 160 1.88 8.46 -4.51
CA ILE A 160 0.82 9.47 -4.44
C ILE A 160 -0.26 9.24 -5.51
N THR A 161 0.13 8.80 -6.71
CA THR A 161 -0.81 8.50 -7.79
C THR A 161 -1.66 7.30 -7.41
N LEU A 162 -1.04 6.20 -6.95
CA LEU A 162 -1.77 5.00 -6.51
C LEU A 162 -2.74 5.32 -5.36
N ARG A 163 -2.29 6.10 -4.36
CA ARG A 163 -3.17 6.55 -3.27
C ARG A 163 -4.39 7.31 -3.79
N ASN A 164 -4.18 8.37 -4.57
CA ASN A 164 -5.28 9.17 -5.12
C ASN A 164 -6.24 8.36 -5.99
N LEU A 165 -5.75 7.37 -6.73
CA LEU A 165 -6.61 6.49 -7.52
C LEU A 165 -7.41 5.55 -6.62
N THR A 166 -6.78 4.96 -5.59
CA THR A 166 -7.51 4.12 -4.61
C THR A 166 -8.54 4.92 -3.81
N ASP A 167 -8.31 6.21 -3.51
CA ASP A 167 -9.34 7.07 -2.90
C ASP A 167 -10.58 7.15 -3.80
N GLN A 168 -10.38 7.45 -5.08
CA GLN A 168 -11.49 7.51 -6.04
C GLN A 168 -12.18 6.15 -6.20
N ALA A 169 -11.44 5.04 -6.15
CA ALA A 169 -12.00 3.71 -6.23
C ALA A 169 -12.86 3.37 -4.99
N LEU A 170 -12.41 3.74 -3.80
CA LEU A 170 -13.18 3.62 -2.56
C LEU A 170 -14.45 4.48 -2.62
N GLU A 171 -14.38 5.71 -3.12
CA GLU A 171 -15.61 6.52 -3.30
C GLU A 171 -16.63 5.87 -4.25
N LEU A 172 -16.14 5.16 -5.28
CA LEU A 172 -17.01 4.40 -6.18
C LEU A 172 -17.62 3.18 -5.48
N ILE A 173 -16.89 2.54 -4.55
CA ILE A 173 -17.41 1.43 -3.75
C ILE A 173 -18.60 1.86 -2.88
N ASP A 174 -18.59 3.11 -2.40
CA ASP A 174 -19.66 3.65 -1.56
C ASP A 174 -20.91 4.03 -2.36
N LYS A 175 -20.72 4.35 -3.63
CA LYS A 175 -21.79 4.77 -4.56
C LYS A 175 -22.39 3.61 -5.34
N ALA A 176 -21.60 2.58 -5.61
CA ALA A 176 -22.02 1.38 -6.33
C ALA A 176 -22.45 0.28 -5.36
N ALA A 177 -23.51 -0.45 -5.68
CA ALA A 177 -23.81 -1.68 -4.97
C ALA A 177 -22.76 -2.73 -5.34
N VAL A 178 -21.79 -2.96 -4.45
CA VAL A 178 -20.88 -4.11 -4.55
C VAL A 178 -21.66 -5.38 -4.24
N GLN A 179 -21.53 -6.36 -5.13
CA GLN A 179 -22.13 -7.66 -4.89
C GLN A 179 -21.44 -8.35 -3.72
N GLU A 180 -22.18 -8.60 -2.64
CA GLU A 180 -21.70 -9.44 -1.54
C GLU A 180 -21.87 -10.91 -1.95
N LEU A 181 -20.75 -11.61 -2.13
CA LEU A 181 -20.72 -13.00 -2.58
C LEU A 181 -20.84 -13.98 -1.41
N LEU A 182 -20.38 -13.59 -0.21
CA LEU A 182 -20.48 -14.46 0.95
C LEU A 182 -21.88 -14.35 1.57
N PRO A 183 -22.55 -15.48 1.87
CA PRO A 183 -23.79 -15.47 2.64
C PRO A 183 -23.61 -14.73 3.97
N SER A 184 -24.65 -14.03 4.43
CA SER A 184 -24.63 -13.37 5.73
C SER A 184 -24.61 -14.39 6.87
N GLY A 185 -23.87 -14.08 7.93
CA GLY A 185 -23.77 -14.93 9.12
C GLY A 185 -22.94 -16.19 8.94
N LEU A 186 -22.09 -16.25 7.91
CA LEU A 186 -21.17 -17.38 7.68
C LEU A 186 -20.20 -17.57 8.85
N TYR A 187 -19.85 -16.46 9.54
CA TYR A 187 -19.03 -16.46 10.75
C TYR A 187 -19.36 -15.25 11.64
N ASN A 188 -18.94 -15.32 12.91
CA ASN A 188 -19.18 -14.23 13.88
C ASN A 188 -18.46 -12.95 13.46
N GLN A 189 -19.12 -11.80 13.61
CA GLN A 189 -18.59 -10.48 13.24
C GLN A 189 -18.13 -10.40 11.77
N GLN A 190 -18.89 -11.02 10.86
CA GLN A 190 -18.61 -10.98 9.43
C GLN A 190 -18.50 -9.56 8.89
N VAL A 191 -17.32 -9.27 8.33
CA VAL A 191 -17.01 -7.98 7.69
C VAL A 191 -17.51 -8.03 6.24
N SER A 192 -18.15 -6.97 5.76
CA SER A 192 -18.55 -6.88 4.34
C SER A 192 -17.34 -6.65 3.44
N LEU A 193 -17.46 -6.99 2.15
CA LEU A 193 -16.37 -6.73 1.20
C LEU A 193 -15.96 -5.24 1.17
N ALA A 194 -16.94 -4.34 1.16
CA ALA A 194 -16.69 -2.90 1.17
C ALA A 194 -15.94 -2.44 2.43
N GLN A 195 -16.36 -2.90 3.61
CA GLN A 195 -15.70 -2.58 4.88
C GLN A 195 -14.25 -3.10 4.92
N ALA A 196 -14.03 -4.31 4.40
CA ALA A 196 -12.70 -4.91 4.35
C ALA A 196 -11.75 -4.11 3.46
N LEU A 197 -12.19 -3.74 2.26
CA LEU A 197 -11.40 -2.94 1.32
C LEU A 197 -11.10 -1.54 1.86
N HIS A 198 -12.10 -0.86 2.44
CA HIS A 198 -11.87 0.42 3.13
C HIS A 198 -10.83 0.30 4.24
N THR A 199 -10.94 -0.72 5.08
CA THR A 199 -10.02 -0.92 6.20
C THR A 199 -8.60 -1.22 5.72
N ILE A 200 -8.44 -2.02 4.68
CA ILE A 200 -7.13 -2.37 4.12
C ILE A 200 -6.50 -1.16 3.44
N HIS A 201 -7.25 -0.38 2.68
CA HIS A 201 -6.67 0.79 2.02
C HIS A 201 -6.49 1.99 2.96
N ARG A 202 -7.39 2.19 3.93
CA ARG A 202 -7.39 3.33 4.86
C ARG A 202 -7.50 2.85 6.31
N PRO A 203 -6.53 2.09 6.82
CA PRO A 203 -6.55 1.63 8.21
C PRO A 203 -6.44 2.81 9.17
N THR A 204 -7.15 2.73 10.29
CA THR A 204 -7.12 3.78 11.31
C THR A 204 -5.79 3.76 12.07
N PRO A 205 -5.37 4.87 12.71
CA PRO A 205 -4.11 4.94 13.46
C PRO A 205 -4.08 4.00 14.68
N ASN A 206 -5.24 3.61 15.19
CA ASN A 206 -5.37 2.76 16.38
C ASN A 206 -5.54 1.27 16.03
N ILE A 207 -5.38 0.92 14.76
CA ILE A 207 -5.46 -0.48 14.34
C ILE A 207 -4.32 -1.29 14.96
N ASP A 208 -4.59 -2.55 15.27
CA ASP A 208 -3.54 -3.47 15.69
C ASP A 208 -2.65 -3.79 14.48
N LEU A 209 -1.55 -3.05 14.36
CA LEU A 209 -0.56 -3.22 13.30
C LEU A 209 0.06 -4.62 13.32
N GLN A 210 0.27 -5.21 14.50
CA GLN A 210 0.82 -6.56 14.59
C GLN A 210 -0.16 -7.58 13.99
N ALA A 211 -1.44 -7.47 14.32
CA ALA A 211 -2.46 -8.32 13.70
C ALA A 211 -2.54 -8.12 12.18
N PHE A 212 -2.34 -6.89 11.69
CA PHE A 212 -2.31 -6.58 10.26
C PHE A 212 -1.09 -7.19 9.56
N ASP A 213 0.10 -7.09 10.17
CA ASP A 213 1.35 -7.67 9.65
C ASP A 213 1.29 -9.20 9.63
N GLU A 214 0.61 -9.82 10.60
CA GLU A 214 0.41 -11.27 10.68
C GLU A 214 -0.77 -11.77 9.83
N GLY A 215 -1.50 -10.90 9.13
CA GLY A 215 -2.64 -11.29 8.29
C GLY A 215 -3.89 -11.72 9.08
N LYS A 216 -3.95 -11.38 10.37
CA LYS A 216 -5.00 -11.82 11.32
C LYS A 216 -6.14 -10.82 11.48
N HIS A 217 -6.04 -9.64 10.87
CA HIS A 217 -7.11 -8.66 10.98
C HIS A 217 -8.39 -9.17 10.28
N PRO A 218 -9.60 -8.96 10.87
CA PRO A 218 -10.86 -9.45 10.27
C PRO A 218 -11.07 -9.04 8.81
N ALA A 219 -10.65 -7.83 8.43
CA ALA A 219 -10.66 -7.37 7.04
C ALA A 219 -9.81 -8.24 6.09
N GLN A 220 -8.61 -8.65 6.51
CA GLN A 220 -7.74 -9.53 5.72
C GLN A 220 -8.30 -10.95 5.68
N ILE A 221 -8.71 -11.48 6.84
CA ILE A 221 -9.32 -12.80 6.95
C ILE A 221 -10.56 -12.90 6.03
N ARG A 222 -11.37 -11.85 5.97
CA ARG A 222 -12.53 -11.77 5.06
C ARG A 222 -12.13 -11.98 3.60
N LEU A 223 -11.06 -11.34 3.11
CA LEU A 223 -10.59 -11.51 1.74
C LEU A 223 -9.97 -12.90 1.52
N ILE A 224 -9.14 -13.35 2.46
CA ILE A 224 -8.51 -14.69 2.41
C ILE A 224 -9.57 -15.79 2.36
N MET A 225 -10.61 -15.69 3.18
CA MET A 225 -11.69 -16.67 3.21
C MET A 225 -12.45 -16.71 1.89
N GLU A 226 -12.77 -15.56 1.29
CA GLU A 226 -13.46 -15.54 0.00
C GLU A 226 -12.63 -16.22 -1.09
N GLU A 227 -11.33 -15.93 -1.16
CA GLU A 227 -10.42 -16.56 -2.13
C GLU A 227 -10.34 -18.08 -1.94
N LEU A 228 -10.13 -18.54 -0.69
CA LEU A 228 -10.06 -19.97 -0.38
C LEU A 228 -11.38 -20.70 -0.62
N LEU A 229 -12.51 -20.06 -0.32
CA LEU A 229 -13.84 -20.60 -0.62
C LEU A 229 -14.07 -20.71 -2.12
N ALA A 230 -13.72 -19.66 -2.89
CA ALA A 230 -13.82 -19.67 -4.35
C ALA A 230 -12.96 -20.80 -4.95
N GLN A 231 -11.73 -20.96 -4.47
CA GLN A 231 -10.83 -22.04 -4.90
C GLN A 231 -11.41 -23.42 -4.57
N ASN A 232 -11.91 -23.62 -3.35
CA ASN A 232 -12.50 -24.89 -2.93
C ASN A 232 -13.76 -25.23 -3.74
N LEU A 233 -14.64 -24.26 -3.96
CA LEU A 233 -15.84 -24.43 -4.80
C LEU A 233 -15.48 -24.78 -6.25
N SER A 234 -14.41 -24.19 -6.80
CA SER A 234 -13.90 -24.53 -8.13
C SER A 234 -13.45 -26.00 -8.19
N MET A 235 -12.68 -26.46 -7.22
CA MET A 235 -12.26 -27.87 -7.13
C MET A 235 -13.45 -28.83 -6.96
N LEU A 236 -14.43 -28.48 -6.14
CA LEU A 236 -15.65 -29.27 -5.95
C LEU A 236 -16.48 -29.33 -7.24
N SER A 237 -16.56 -28.24 -8.00
CA SER A 237 -17.24 -28.20 -9.30
C SER A 237 -16.56 -29.13 -10.30
N VAL A 238 -15.22 -29.11 -10.38
CA VAL A 238 -14.45 -30.04 -11.23
C VAL A 238 -14.67 -31.50 -10.81
N ARG A 239 -14.61 -31.78 -9.50
CA ARG A 239 -14.86 -33.14 -8.97
C ARG A 239 -16.27 -33.61 -9.27
N SER A 240 -17.27 -32.75 -9.10
CA SER A 240 -18.67 -33.08 -9.39
C SER A 240 -18.88 -33.39 -10.87
N LYS A 241 -18.20 -32.69 -11.78
CA LYS A 241 -18.23 -33.00 -13.22
C LYS A 241 -17.55 -34.34 -13.51
N GLY A 242 -16.38 -34.60 -12.95
CA GLY A 242 -15.67 -35.86 -13.14
C GLY A 242 -16.42 -37.08 -12.59
N GLN A 243 -17.27 -36.90 -11.57
CA GLN A 243 -18.14 -37.96 -11.06
C GLN A 243 -19.33 -38.29 -11.97
N GLN A 244 -19.64 -37.45 -12.96
CA GLN A 244 -20.66 -37.77 -13.98
C GLN A 244 -20.14 -38.81 -14.97
N ASP A 245 -18.83 -38.85 -15.20
CA ASP A 245 -18.19 -39.85 -16.04
C ASP A 245 -17.99 -41.14 -15.24
N VAL A 246 -18.56 -42.24 -15.74
CA VAL A 246 -18.42 -43.55 -15.12
C VAL A 246 -17.02 -44.08 -15.41
N ALA A 247 -16.15 -44.08 -14.40
CA ALA A 247 -14.87 -44.76 -14.47
C ALA A 247 -15.08 -46.28 -14.30
N LEU A 248 -14.69 -47.06 -15.31
CA LEU A 248 -14.69 -48.52 -15.21
C LEU A 248 -13.48 -48.96 -14.37
N PRO A 249 -13.68 -49.68 -13.25
CA PRO A 249 -12.57 -50.22 -12.49
C PRO A 249 -11.80 -51.22 -13.34
N LEU A 250 -10.47 -51.08 -13.38
CA LEU A 250 -9.62 -52.14 -13.92
C LEU A 250 -9.66 -53.32 -12.96
N SER A 251 -9.96 -54.51 -13.47
CA SER A 251 -9.88 -55.73 -12.67
C SER A 251 -8.45 -55.92 -12.15
N GLU A 252 -8.31 -56.22 -10.87
CA GLU A 252 -7.00 -56.49 -10.28
C GLU A 252 -6.33 -57.68 -10.99
N ARG A 253 -5.12 -57.46 -11.53
CA ARG A 253 -4.27 -58.52 -12.06
C ARG A 253 -3.00 -58.65 -11.22
N ASN A 254 -2.99 -59.62 -10.32
CA ASN A 254 -1.89 -59.84 -9.37
C ASN A 254 -0.73 -60.68 -9.94
N GLN A 255 -0.83 -61.18 -11.18
CA GLN A 255 0.15 -62.08 -11.78
C GLN A 255 1.56 -61.46 -11.89
N LEU A 256 1.66 -60.22 -12.38
CA LEU A 256 2.95 -59.50 -12.46
C LEU A 256 3.51 -59.16 -11.08
N LYS A 257 2.62 -58.87 -10.11
CA LYS A 257 3.01 -58.59 -8.72
C LYS A 257 3.59 -59.84 -8.06
N GLN A 258 3.01 -61.01 -8.27
CA GLN A 258 3.54 -62.29 -7.77
C GLN A 258 4.89 -62.62 -8.42
N GLN A 259 5.00 -62.50 -9.74
CA GLN A 259 6.27 -62.71 -10.46
C GLN A 259 7.42 -61.80 -10.00
N LEU A 260 7.11 -60.58 -9.55
CA LEU A 260 8.09 -59.66 -8.98
C LEU A 260 8.51 -60.06 -7.55
N LEU A 261 7.57 -60.57 -6.74
CA LEU A 261 7.85 -60.99 -5.36
C LEU A 261 8.60 -62.33 -5.28
N ASP A 262 8.51 -63.15 -6.33
CA ASP A 262 9.20 -64.44 -6.44
C ASP A 262 10.65 -64.33 -6.98
N GLN A 263 11.14 -63.12 -7.28
CA GLN A 263 12.54 -62.82 -7.65
C GLN A 263 13.37 -62.42 -6.43
#